data_AF-A0A645J8B6-F1
#
_entry.id   AF-A0A645J8B6-F1
#
_cell.length_a   1.000
_cell.length_b   1.000
_cell.length_c   1.000
_cell.angle_alpha   90.00
_cell.angle_beta   90.00
_cell.angle_gamma   90.00
#
_symmetry.space_group_name_H-M   'P 1'
#
loop_
_entity.id
_entity.type
_entity.pdbx_description
1 polymer ?
#
loop_
_entity_poly.entity_id
_entity_poly.type
_entity_poly.pdbx_seq_one_letter_code
_entity_poly.pdbx_strand_id
1 'polypeptide(L)' 'MDDGIHVTIIDDGHEFNPLNASAAEVNCDLACRPVGGVGILLTKKLSRGVEYHREGCKNVLKILI' A
#
# COMPACT_ATOMS: atom_id res chain seq x y z
N MET A 1 9.11 -22.86 -4.01
CA MET A 1 9.44 -21.42 -4.00
C MET A 1 8.42 -20.80 -4.92
N ASP A 2 7.62 -19.84 -4.44
CA ASP A 2 6.67 -19.17 -5.32
C ASP A 2 7.45 -18.41 -6.39
N ASP A 3 7.22 -18.72 -7.67
CA ASP A 3 7.71 -17.94 -8.80
C ASP A 3 7.02 -16.57 -8.74
N GLY A 4 7.74 -15.54 -8.29
CA GLY A 4 7.21 -14.19 -8.13
C GLY A 4 8.23 -13.16 -7.64
N ILE A 5 7.95 -11.88 -7.87
CA ILE A 5 8.82 -10.79 -7.41
C ILE A 5 8.36 -10.36 -6.02
N HIS A 6 9.30 -10.41 -5.07
CA HIS A 6 9.05 -9.96 -3.70
C HIS A 6 9.67 -8.57 -3.50
N VAL A 7 8.82 -7.59 -3.19
CA VAL A 7 9.24 -6.21 -2.91
C VAL A 7 9.02 -5.92 -1.43
N THR A 8 10.04 -5.41 -0.75
CA THR A 8 9.92 -4.92 0.64
C THR A 8 10.19 -3.43 0.67
N ILE A 9 9.26 -2.66 1.23
CA ILE A 9 9.38 -1.22 1.45
C ILE A 9 9.44 -0.99 2.95
N ILE A 10 10.44 -0.23 3.40
CA ILE A 10 10.68 0.08 4.81
C ILE A 10 10.88 1.58 4.96
N ASP A 11 10.14 2.18 5.89
CA ASP A 11 10.31 3.58 6.32
C ASP A 11 10.21 3.70 7.84
N ASP A 12 10.73 4.80 8.40
CA ASP A 12 10.71 5.13 9.83
C ASP A 12 9.68 6.22 10.18
N GLY A 13 8.68 6.41 9.32
CA GLY A 13 7.60 7.36 9.52
C GLY A 13 6.63 6.94 10.64
N HIS A 14 5.61 7.79 10.83
CA HIS A 14 4.49 7.47 11.70
C HIS A 14 3.84 6.15 11.30
N GLU A 15 3.30 5.43 12.29
CA GLU A 15 2.62 4.16 12.03
C GLU A 15 1.49 4.35 11.03
N PHE A 16 1.59 3.64 9.92
CA PHE A 16 0.62 3.72 8.84
C PHE A 16 0.49 2.35 8.18
N ASN A 17 -0.60 1.65 8.50
CA ASN A 17 -0.96 0.42 7.81
C ASN A 17 -1.75 0.74 6.52
N PRO A 18 -1.17 0.57 5.32
CA PRO A 18 -1.85 0.90 4.06
C PRO A 18 -3.02 -0.05 3.77
N LEU A 19 -3.06 -1.23 4.41
CA LEU A 19 -4.16 -2.18 4.24
C LEU A 19 -5.46 -1.67 4.87
N ASN A 20 -5.35 -0.86 5.93
CA ASN A 20 -6.46 -0.25 6.66
C ASN A 20 -6.90 1.11 6.08
N ALA A 21 -6.18 1.64 5.08
CA ALA A 21 -6.54 2.91 4.46
C ALA A 21 -7.91 2.82 3.78
N SER A 22 -8.66 3.92 3.82
CA SER A 22 -9.93 4.06 3.11
C SER A 22 -9.74 3.83 1.60
N ALA A 23 -10.78 3.31 0.95
CA ALA A 23 -10.78 3.14 -0.48
C ALA A 23 -10.62 4.50 -1.18
N ALA A 24 -9.82 4.52 -2.25
CA ALA A 24 -9.64 5.72 -3.06
C ALA A 24 -10.97 6.09 -3.75
N GLU A 25 -11.38 7.34 -3.67
CA GLU A 25 -12.45 7.87 -4.51
C GLU A 25 -11.90 8.10 -5.92
N VAL A 26 -12.48 7.43 -6.91
CA VAL A 26 -12.01 7.46 -8.31
C VAL A 26 -13.09 7.90 -9.29
N ASN A 27 -14.33 8.07 -8.83
CA ASN A 27 -15.47 8.45 -9.66
C ASN A 27 -15.68 9.96 -9.75
N CYS A 28 -14.96 10.75 -8.94
CA CYS A 28 -14.96 12.20 -9.08
C CYS A 28 -13.92 12.68 -10.11
N ASP A 29 -14.15 13.89 -10.62
CA ASP A 29 -13.19 14.62 -11.45
C ASP A 29 -11.85 14.77 -10.73
N LEU A 30 -10.77 14.74 -11.52
CA LEU A 30 -9.41 14.80 -10.98
C LEU A 30 -9.18 16.03 -10.09
N ALA A 31 -9.76 17.18 -10.45
CA ALA A 31 -9.67 18.42 -9.68
C ALA A 31 -10.38 18.36 -8.32
N CYS A 32 -11.34 17.45 -8.15
CA CYS A 32 -12.12 17.27 -6.92
C CYS A 32 -11.70 16.03 -6.13
N ARG A 33 -10.70 15.28 -6.60
CA ARG A 33 -10.28 14.03 -5.97
C ARG A 33 -9.53 14.29 -4.67
N PRO A 34 -9.90 13.62 -3.56
CA PRO A 34 -9.14 13.73 -2.33
C PRO A 34 -7.72 13.21 -2.53
N VAL A 35 -6.78 13.82 -1.81
CA VAL A 35 -5.37 13.39 -1.83
C VAL A 35 -5.24 12.03 -1.16
N GLY A 36 -4.50 11.12 -1.79
CA GLY A 36 -4.17 9.81 -1.24
C GLY A 36 -5.06 8.66 -1.74
N GLY A 37 -4.76 7.45 -1.29
CA GLY A 37 -5.53 6.24 -1.60
C GLY A 37 -5.23 5.60 -2.97
N VAL A 38 -4.97 6.38 -4.02
CA VAL A 38 -4.80 5.85 -5.39
C VAL A 38 -3.60 4.89 -5.49
N GLY A 39 -2.46 5.23 -4.88
CA GLY A 39 -1.29 4.34 -4.85
C GLY A 39 -1.59 3.02 -4.15
N ILE A 40 -2.35 3.05 -3.05
CA ILE A 40 -2.77 1.86 -2.29
C ILE A 40 -3.71 1.00 -3.14
N LEU A 41 -4.66 1.61 -3.84
CA LEU A 41 -5.54 0.93 -4.77
C LEU A 41 -4.75 0.21 -5.87
N LEU A 42 -3.76 0.88 -6.48
CA LEU A 42 -2.91 0.31 -7.52
C LEU A 42 -2.10 -0.87 -6.98
N THR A 43 -1.42 -0.71 -5.84
CA THR A 43 -0.65 -1.78 -5.21
C THR A 43 -1.52 -3.00 -4.92
N LYS A 44 -2.71 -2.81 -4.34
CA LYS A 44 -3.66 -3.91 -4.06
C LYS A 44 -4.16 -4.60 -5.33
N LYS A 45 -4.33 -3.88 -6.44
CA LYS A 45 -4.82 -4.45 -7.71
C LYS A 45 -3.75 -5.18 -8.53
N LEU A 46 -2.50 -4.73 -8.44
CA LEU A 46 -1.39 -5.21 -9.27
C LEU A 46 -0.56 -6.30 -8.59
N SER A 47 -0.77 -6.54 -7.30
CA SER A 47 -0.04 -7.55 -6.53
C SER A 47 -0.89 -8.80 -6.29
N ARG A 48 -0.22 -9.92 -6.11
CA ARG A 48 -0.80 -11.19 -5.65
C ARG A 48 -1.00 -11.21 -4.14
N GLY A 49 -0.22 -10.42 -3.40
CA GLY A 49 -0.32 -10.30 -1.95
C GLY A 49 0.36 -9.05 -1.42
N VAL A 50 -0.21 -8.48 -0.36
CA VAL A 50 0.37 -7.36 0.38
C VAL A 50 0.24 -7.64 1.87
N GLU A 51 1.34 -7.55 2.59
CA GLU A 51 1.41 -7.70 4.04
C GLU A 51 2.04 -6.48 4.68
N TYR A 52 1.50 -6.07 5.81
CA TYR A 52 2.05 -4.97 6.61
C TYR A 52 2.31 -5.45 8.04
N HIS A 53 3.43 -5.02 8.60
CA HIS A 53 3.64 -5.04 10.04
C HIS A 53 4.49 -3.83 10.48
N ARG A 54 4.40 -3.50 11.76
CA ARG A 54 5.25 -2.52 12.43
C ARG A 54 6.39 -3.27 13.12
N GLU A 55 7.63 -2.86 12.89
CA GLU A 55 8.81 -3.41 13.57
C GLU A 55 9.58 -2.25 14.25
N GLY A 56 9.42 -2.13 15.57
CA GLY A 56 9.94 -0.98 16.31
C GLY A 56 9.38 0.34 15.79
N CYS A 57 10.26 1.24 15.33
CA CYS A 57 9.87 2.52 14.72
C CYS A 57 9.63 2.44 13.21
N LYS A 58 9.65 1.25 12.60
CA LYS A 58 9.58 1.10 11.15
C LYS A 58 8.26 0.52 10.66
N ASN A 59 7.69 1.10 9.62
CA ASN A 59 6.66 0.48 8.79
C ASN A 59 7.34 -0.51 7.84
N VAL A 60 6.84 -1.75 7.76
CA VAL A 60 7.36 -2.75 6.83
C VAL A 60 6.21 -3.28 5.97
N LEU A 61 6.27 -2.97 4.67
CA LEU A 61 5.31 -3.41 3.67
C LEU A 61 5.97 -4.43 2.75
N LYS A 62 5.40 -5.63 2.68
CA LYS A 62 5.82 -6.71 1.77
C LYS A 62 4.78 -6.86 0.67
N ILE A 63 5.24 -6.92 -0.57
CA ILE A 63 4.39 -7.05 -1.76
C ILE A 63 4.90 -8.24 -2.57
N LEU A 64 4.00 -9.16 -2.89
CA LEU A 64 4.23 -10.24 -3.85
C LEU A 64 3.59 -9.87 -5.18
N ILE A 65 4.39 -9.78 -6.24
CA ILE A 65 3.96 -9.49 -7.61
C ILE A 65 4.07 -10.78 -8.43
#